data_AF-A0A4V6PI79-F1
#
_entry.id   AF-A0A4V6PI79-F1
#
_cell.length_a   1.000
_cell.length_b   1.000
_cell.length_c   1.000
_cell.angle_alpha   90.00
_cell.angle_beta   90.00
_cell.angle_gamma   90.00
#
_symmetry.space_group_name_H-M   'P 1'
#
loop_
_entity.id
_entity.type
_entity.pdbx_description
1 polymer ?
#
loop_
_entity_poly.entity_id
_entity_poly.type
_entity_poly.pdbx_seq_one_letter_code
_entity_poly.pdbx_strand_id
1 'polypeptide(L)'
;MFKFIKTTVLGGLLFILPLVLIVVLVEKAIHLLRGPIQAMLPMFKGYDVAGVTLISLAALVGLIALCFLAGLLARTRAASNALQTVEDKVLGNLPGYQLFKDISTRVAGQSEDDTTKVGMIAEGDGWRLCLVLEAVGDWLTIYMPDGGPAGGTAGEVRLMPASQVVITDVTWLPFVAVLRRGGRGSLELVGPWLPKA
;
A
#
# COMPACT_ATOMS: atom_id res chain seq x y z
N MET A 1 -30.60 -22.40 -6.36
CA MET A 1 -29.61 -23.01 -5.44
C MET A 1 -28.20 -23.09 -6.03
N PHE A 2 -28.00 -23.66 -7.22
CA PHE A 2 -26.66 -23.83 -7.81
C PHE A 2 -25.88 -22.52 -8.02
N LYS A 3 -26.56 -21.43 -8.39
CA LYS A 3 -25.97 -20.09 -8.54
C LYS A 3 -25.44 -19.55 -7.20
N PHE A 4 -26.16 -19.78 -6.10
CA PHE A 4 -25.79 -19.35 -4.75
C PHE A 4 -24.58 -20.13 -4.21
N ILE A 5 -24.55 -21.45 -4.40
CA ILE A 5 -23.38 -22.28 -4.03
C ILE A 5 -22.16 -21.85 -4.82
N LYS A 6 -22.28 -21.66 -6.14
CA LYS A 6 -21.17 -21.20 -6.99
C LYS A 6 -20.63 -19.84 -6.56
N THR A 7 -21.49 -18.84 -6.32
CA THR A 7 -21.03 -17.52 -5.90
C THR A 7 -20.41 -17.53 -4.51
N THR A 8 -20.90 -18.37 -3.60
CA THR A 8 -20.35 -18.49 -2.23
C THR A 8 -19.00 -19.20 -2.24
N VAL A 9 -18.86 -20.28 -3.02
CA VAL A 9 -17.58 -20.99 -3.18
C VAL A 9 -16.55 -20.11 -3.90
N LEU A 10 -16.94 -19.38 -4.95
CA LEU A 10 -16.04 -18.44 -5.63
C LEU A 10 -15.60 -17.31 -4.69
N GLY A 11 -16.54 -16.73 -3.94
CA GLY A 11 -16.24 -15.68 -2.97
C GLY A 11 -15.30 -16.18 -1.87
N GLY A 12 -15.58 -17.37 -1.31
CA GLY A 12 -14.73 -18.00 -0.29
C GLY A 12 -13.33 -18.34 -0.83
N LEU A 13 -13.23 -18.88 -2.04
CA LEU A 13 -11.95 -19.18 -2.67
C LEU A 13 -11.13 -17.92 -2.92
N LEU A 14 -11.74 -16.88 -3.51
CA LEU A 14 -11.09 -15.60 -3.77
C LEU A 14 -10.63 -14.91 -2.48
N PHE A 15 -11.36 -15.09 -1.39
CA PHE A 15 -11.00 -14.55 -0.08
C PHE A 15 -9.87 -15.34 0.61
N ILE A 16 -9.88 -16.68 0.52
CA ILE A 16 -8.87 -17.55 1.13
C ILE A 16 -7.54 -17.52 0.35
N LEU A 17 -7.61 -17.34 -0.97
CA LEU A 17 -6.45 -17.31 -1.87
C LEU A 17 -5.30 -16.40 -1.37
N PRO A 18 -5.51 -15.12 -1.02
CA PRO A 18 -4.44 -14.26 -0.52
C PRO A 18 -3.82 -14.77 0.79
N LEU A 19 -4.63 -15.33 1.70
CA LEU A 19 -4.13 -15.89 2.96
C LEU A 19 -3.26 -17.11 2.72
N VAL A 20 -3.72 -18.04 1.86
CA VAL A 20 -2.95 -19.24 1.49
C VAL A 20 -1.65 -18.85 0.81
N LEU A 21 -1.66 -17.84 -0.07
CA LEU A 21 -0.45 -17.36 -0.73
C LEU A 21 0.58 -16.86 0.29
N ILE A 22 0.15 -16.08 1.29
CA ILE A 22 1.05 -15.60 2.37
C ILE A 22 1.66 -16.79 3.12
N VAL A 23 0.85 -17.77 3.52
CA VAL A 23 1.32 -18.95 4.25
C VAL A 23 2.34 -19.74 3.43
N VAL A 24 2.06 -20.01 2.15
CA VAL A 24 2.97 -20.73 1.24
C VAL A 24 4.28 -19.97 1.07
N LEU A 25 4.24 -18.64 0.93
CA LEU A 25 5.46 -17.82 0.80
C LEU A 25 6.31 -17.88 2.07
N VAL A 26 5.70 -17.77 3.26
CA VAL A 26 6.41 -17.87 4.55
C VAL A 26 7.01 -19.27 4.72
N GLU A 27 6.25 -20.32 4.44
CA GLU A 27 6.73 -21.69 4.51
C GLU A 27 7.94 -21.91 3.57
N LYS A 28 7.85 -21.41 2.34
CA LYS A 28 8.93 -21.54 1.35
C LYS A 28 10.17 -20.76 1.78
N ALA A 29 9.99 -19.56 2.34
CA ALA A 29 11.08 -18.76 2.87
C ALA A 29 11.79 -19.46 4.03
N ILE A 30 11.03 -20.02 4.98
CA ILE A 30 11.57 -20.83 6.09
C ILE A 30 12.33 -22.04 5.53
N HIS A 31 11.76 -22.75 4.56
CA HIS A 31 12.40 -23.91 3.95
C HIS A 31 13.72 -23.54 3.26
N LEU A 32 13.80 -22.39 2.59
CA LEU A 32 15.03 -21.91 1.95
C LEU A 32 16.11 -21.59 2.99
N LEU A 33 15.72 -21.05 4.15
CA LEU A 33 16.63 -20.70 5.24
C LEU A 33 17.10 -21.91 6.06
N ARG A 34 16.37 -23.03 6.05
CA ARG A 34 16.77 -24.25 6.78
C ARG A 34 18.16 -24.73 6.40
N GLY A 35 18.53 -24.71 5.11
CA GLY A 35 19.85 -25.17 4.65
C GLY A 35 21.01 -24.38 5.26
N PRO A 36 21.06 -23.05 5.08
CA PRO A 36 22.07 -22.19 5.71
C PRO A 36 22.09 -22.30 7.24
N ILE A 37 20.92 -22.37 7.89
CA ILE A 37 20.83 -22.50 9.36
C ILE A 37 21.39 -23.84 9.81
N GLN A 38 21.06 -24.93 9.13
CA GLN A 38 21.58 -26.27 9.44
C GLN A 38 23.10 -26.36 9.25
N ALA A 39 23.66 -25.66 8.26
CA ALA A 39 25.11 -25.58 8.09
C ALA A 39 25.81 -24.82 9.23
N MET A 40 25.10 -23.94 9.96
CA MET A 40 25.60 -23.25 11.16
C MET A 40 25.38 -24.03 12.46
N LEU A 41 24.50 -25.05 12.47
CA LEU A 41 24.24 -25.90 13.65
C LEU A 41 25.45 -26.71 14.19
N PRO A 42 26.51 -27.06 13.42
CA PRO A 42 27.70 -27.69 14.00
C PRO A 42 28.38 -26.83 15.08
N MET A 43 28.12 -25.51 15.08
CA MET A 43 28.58 -24.57 16.11
C MET A 43 27.77 -24.66 17.42
N PHE A 44 26.61 -25.33 17.41
CA PHE A 44 25.67 -25.46 18.54
C PHE A 44 25.49 -26.92 19.01
N LYS A 45 26.48 -27.80 18.82
CA LYS A 45 26.45 -29.18 19.33
C LYS A 45 26.30 -29.18 20.87
N GLY A 46 25.13 -29.55 21.39
CA GLY A 46 24.87 -29.71 22.82
C GLY A 46 23.41 -29.71 23.30
N TYR A 47 22.46 -29.25 22.49
CA TYR A 47 21.04 -29.21 22.88
C TYR A 47 20.24 -30.29 22.14
N ASP A 48 20.02 -31.41 22.81
CA ASP A 48 19.24 -32.52 22.29
C ASP A 48 17.74 -32.38 22.65
N VAL A 49 16.89 -33.09 21.91
CA VAL A 49 15.46 -33.38 22.12
C VAL A 49 14.39 -32.37 21.64
N ALA A 50 14.72 -31.12 21.25
CA ALA A 50 13.75 -30.17 20.64
C ALA A 50 14.06 -29.78 19.19
N GLY A 51 14.79 -30.64 18.45
CA GLY A 51 15.45 -30.28 17.19
C GLY A 51 14.54 -29.68 16.11
N VAL A 52 13.34 -30.21 15.86
CA VAL A 52 12.50 -29.75 14.75
C VAL A 52 11.79 -28.42 15.05
N THR A 53 11.35 -28.22 16.28
CA THR A 53 10.69 -26.98 16.73
C THR A 53 11.71 -25.86 16.89
N LEU A 54 12.90 -26.16 17.44
CA LEU A 54 13.96 -25.18 17.64
C LEU A 54 14.55 -24.70 16.29
N ILE A 55 14.76 -25.60 15.32
CA ILE A 55 15.20 -25.22 13.97
C ILE A 55 14.16 -24.37 13.25
N SER A 56 12.88 -24.72 13.36
CA SER A 56 11.81 -23.96 12.71
C SER A 56 11.62 -22.58 13.34
N LEU A 57 11.74 -22.47 14.66
CA LEU A 57 11.72 -21.19 15.38
C LEU A 57 12.95 -20.34 15.03
N ALA A 58 14.15 -20.94 14.98
CA ALA A 58 15.36 -20.26 14.55
C ALA A 58 15.27 -19.78 13.10
N ALA A 59 14.63 -20.54 12.21
CA ALA A 59 14.37 -20.13 10.84
C ALA A 59 13.36 -18.98 10.74
N LEU A 60 12.32 -18.97 11.58
CA LEU A 60 11.40 -17.85 11.67
C LEU A 60 12.10 -16.57 12.17
N VAL A 61 12.90 -16.67 13.24
CA VAL A 61 13.68 -15.55 13.77
C VAL A 61 14.72 -15.08 12.75
N GLY A 62 15.41 -16.01 12.09
CA GLY A 62 16.36 -15.71 11.03
C GLY A 62 15.69 -15.02 9.83
N LEU A 63 14.48 -15.42 9.46
CA LEU A 63 13.68 -14.76 8.44
C LEU A 63 13.36 -13.32 8.86
N ILE A 64 12.89 -13.10 10.09
CA ILE A 64 12.59 -11.76 10.62
C ILE A 64 13.85 -10.89 10.61
N ALA A 65 14.99 -11.42 11.08
CA ALA A 65 16.26 -10.71 11.09
C ALA A 65 16.74 -10.38 9.68
N LEU A 66 16.60 -11.31 8.72
CA LEU A 66 16.96 -11.09 7.32
C LEU A 66 16.05 -10.03 6.67
N CYS A 67 14.74 -10.06 6.92
CA CYS A 67 13.82 -9.02 6.50
C CYS A 67 14.20 -7.65 7.08
N PHE A 68 14.57 -7.60 8.37
CA PHE A 68 15.03 -6.37 9.02
C PHE A 68 16.33 -5.84 8.41
N LEU A 69 17.34 -6.70 8.21
CA LEU A 69 18.62 -6.31 7.60
C LEU A 69 18.44 -5.87 6.14
N ALA A 70 17.59 -6.56 5.37
CA ALA A 70 17.22 -6.14 4.02
C ALA A 70 16.54 -4.76 4.04
N GLY A 71 15.64 -4.51 5.00
CA GLY A 71 15.02 -3.20 5.20
C GLY A 71 16.04 -2.11 5.58
N LEU A 72 17.02 -2.42 6.41
CA LEU A 72 18.09 -1.49 6.78
C LEU A 72 19.01 -1.19 5.59
N LEU A 73 19.38 -2.22 4.83
CA LEU A 73 20.16 -2.07 3.60
C LEU A 73 19.40 -1.25 2.56
N ALA A 74 18.09 -1.45 2.41
CA ALA A 74 17.25 -0.69 1.49
C ALA A 74 17.21 0.81 1.79
N ARG A 75 17.49 1.23 3.04
CA ARG A 75 17.64 2.66 3.41
C ARG A 75 18.97 3.28 2.96
N THR A 76 19.92 2.47 2.50
CA THR A 76 21.20 2.98 1.99
C THR A 76 21.04 3.49 0.55
N ARG A 77 21.72 4.59 0.22
CA ARG A 77 21.60 5.28 -1.08
C ARG A 77 22.04 4.42 -2.27
N ALA A 78 22.99 3.51 -2.06
CA ALA A 78 23.46 2.59 -3.09
C ALA A 78 22.41 1.51 -3.39
N ALA A 79 21.81 0.93 -2.34
CA ALA A 79 20.77 -0.08 -2.49
C ALA A 79 19.48 0.51 -3.07
N SER A 80 19.06 1.69 -2.61
CA SER A 80 17.86 2.36 -3.13
C SER A 80 17.96 2.63 -4.63
N ASN A 81 19.12 3.11 -5.10
CA ASN A 81 19.34 3.39 -6.51
C ASN A 81 19.36 2.11 -7.36
N ALA A 82 19.96 1.03 -6.85
CA ALA A 82 19.96 -0.26 -7.52
C ALA A 82 18.54 -0.86 -7.61
N LEU A 83 17.77 -0.82 -6.53
CA LEU A 83 16.37 -1.25 -6.52
C LEU A 83 15.52 -0.43 -7.50
N GLN A 84 15.65 0.89 -7.49
CA GLN A 84 14.91 1.77 -8.39
C GLN A 84 15.24 1.50 -9.86
N THR A 85 16.50 1.20 -10.18
CA THR A 85 16.91 0.84 -11.55
C THR A 85 16.29 -0.47 -12.02
N VAL A 86 16.23 -1.49 -11.16
CA VAL A 86 15.58 -2.78 -11.47
C VAL A 86 14.08 -2.58 -11.61
N GLU A 87 13.51 -1.74 -10.76
CA GLU A 87 12.10 -1.42 -10.79
C GLU A 87 11.70 -0.77 -12.10
N ASP A 88 12.35 0.32 -12.49
CA ASP A 88 12.01 1.08 -13.70
C ASP A 88 12.19 0.24 -14.98
N LYS A 89 13.16 -0.69 -14.99
CA LYS A 89 13.47 -1.51 -16.17
C LYS A 89 12.67 -2.79 -16.29
N VAL A 90 12.23 -3.37 -15.18
CA VAL A 90 11.62 -4.72 -15.15
C VAL A 90 10.22 -4.69 -14.58
N LEU A 91 10.08 -4.22 -13.33
CA LEU A 91 8.82 -4.32 -12.61
C LEU A 91 7.81 -3.25 -13.07
N GLY A 92 8.28 -2.06 -13.41
CA GLY A 92 7.47 -0.95 -13.92
C GLY A 92 6.75 -1.27 -15.24
N ASN A 93 7.28 -2.21 -16.02
CA ASN A 93 6.67 -2.67 -17.27
C ASN A 93 5.52 -3.68 -17.04
N LEU A 94 5.33 -4.17 -15.81
CA LEU A 94 4.24 -5.07 -15.49
C LEU A 94 2.94 -4.27 -15.25
N PRO A 95 1.86 -4.60 -15.96
CA PRO A 95 0.59 -3.92 -15.76
C PRO A 95 0.11 -4.09 -14.31
N GLY A 96 -0.18 -2.98 -13.63
CA GLY A 96 -0.65 -2.96 -12.25
C GLY A 96 0.45 -3.01 -11.16
N TYR A 97 1.73 -3.10 -11.51
CA TYR A 97 2.81 -3.09 -10.51
C TYR A 97 2.89 -1.75 -9.76
N GLN A 98 2.79 -0.61 -10.47
CA GLN A 98 2.82 0.73 -9.86
C GLN A 98 1.70 0.91 -8.84
N LEU A 99 0.49 0.43 -9.16
CA LEU A 99 -0.64 0.39 -8.23
C LEU A 99 -0.33 -0.39 -6.94
N PHE A 100 0.32 -1.55 -7.07
CA PHE A 100 0.68 -2.38 -5.93
C PHE A 100 1.80 -1.75 -5.09
N LYS A 101 2.78 -1.13 -5.76
CA LYS A 101 3.85 -0.39 -5.11
C LYS A 101 3.29 0.78 -4.31
N ASP A 102 2.42 1.60 -4.89
CA ASP A 102 1.81 2.75 -4.22
C ASP A 102 0.99 2.36 -2.99
N ILE A 103 0.30 1.21 -3.05
CA ILE A 103 -0.41 0.69 -1.88
C ILE A 103 0.58 0.22 -0.82
N SER A 104 1.62 -0.52 -1.21
CA SER A 104 2.59 -1.09 -0.26
C SER A 104 3.46 -0.04 0.42
N THR A 105 3.90 1.01 -0.29
CA THR A 105 4.64 2.15 0.29
C THR A 105 3.82 2.92 1.30
N ARG A 106 2.51 3.11 1.03
CA ARG A 106 1.57 3.79 1.93
C ARG A 106 1.20 2.93 3.15
N VAL A 107 1.04 1.62 2.99
CA VAL A 107 0.79 0.69 4.11
C VAL A 107 2.02 0.50 4.99
N ALA A 108 3.22 0.51 4.40
CA ALA A 108 4.48 0.38 5.12
C ALA A 108 4.91 1.65 5.88
N GLY A 109 4.08 2.69 5.90
CA GLY A 109 4.33 3.93 6.64
C GLY A 109 5.56 4.72 6.14
N GLN A 110 6.03 4.45 4.91
CA GLN A 110 7.20 5.14 4.34
C GLN A 110 6.85 6.46 3.63
N SER A 111 5.57 6.81 3.55
CA SER A 111 5.17 8.20 3.33
C SER A 111 5.03 8.87 4.70
N GLU A 112 6.05 9.64 5.07
CA GLU A 112 6.04 10.55 6.21
C GLU A 112 5.10 11.76 5.99
N ASP A 113 4.18 11.68 5.03
CA ASP A 113 3.15 12.69 4.79
C ASP A 113 1.76 12.11 5.09
N ASP A 114 1.43 12.16 6.38
CA ASP A 114 0.06 12.40 6.87
C ASP A 114 -0.44 13.82 6.47
N THR A 115 0.32 14.52 5.63
CA THR A 115 0.17 15.92 5.21
C THR A 115 -0.59 16.09 3.90
N THR A 116 -0.80 15.03 3.09
CA THR A 116 -1.63 15.14 1.88
C THR A 116 -3.10 15.25 2.27
N LYS A 117 -3.56 16.49 2.45
CA LYS A 117 -4.93 16.81 2.82
C LYS A 117 -5.85 16.70 1.60
N VAL A 118 -7.06 16.23 1.83
CA VAL A 118 -8.11 16.28 0.82
C VAL A 118 -8.71 17.69 0.82
N GLY A 119 -8.78 18.28 -0.36
CA GLY A 119 -9.40 19.57 -0.61
C GLY A 119 -10.70 19.44 -1.39
N MET A 120 -11.49 20.49 -1.36
CA MET A 120 -12.65 20.69 -2.21
C MET A 120 -12.48 21.98 -3.00
N ILE A 121 -12.76 21.93 -4.30
CA ILE A 121 -12.80 23.11 -5.16
C ILE A 121 -14.21 23.28 -5.71
N ALA A 122 -14.68 24.52 -5.80
CA ALA A 122 -15.92 24.82 -6.48
C ALA A 122 -15.71 24.68 -8.00
N GLU A 123 -16.53 23.87 -8.66
CA GLU A 123 -16.47 23.68 -10.11
C GLU A 123 -17.90 23.61 -10.68
N GLY A 124 -18.26 24.60 -11.50
CA GLY A 124 -19.63 24.78 -11.99
C GLY A 124 -20.62 24.94 -10.82
N ASP A 125 -21.71 24.17 -10.87
CA ASP A 125 -22.75 24.16 -9.83
C ASP A 125 -22.45 23.15 -8.69
N GLY A 126 -21.20 22.69 -8.57
CA GLY A 126 -20.84 21.62 -7.66
C GLY A 126 -19.45 21.75 -7.03
N TRP A 127 -19.05 20.68 -6.37
CA TRP A 127 -17.78 20.56 -5.69
C TRP A 127 -17.00 19.39 -6.25
N ARG A 128 -15.71 19.62 -6.51
CA ARG A 128 -14.77 18.57 -6.91
C ARG A 128 -13.76 18.33 -5.81
N LEU A 129 -13.53 17.06 -5.51
CA LEU A 129 -12.55 16.64 -4.51
C LEU A 129 -11.15 16.56 -5.14
N CYS A 130 -10.15 16.99 -4.40
CA CYS A 130 -8.75 16.98 -4.81
C CYS A 130 -7.82 16.61 -3.66
N LEU A 131 -6.56 16.33 -3.98
CA LEU A 131 -5.46 16.28 -3.02
C LEU A 131 -4.68 17.57 -3.08
N VAL A 132 -4.32 18.09 -1.92
CA VAL A 132 -3.35 19.18 -1.80
C VAL A 132 -1.97 18.56 -1.62
N LEU A 133 -1.11 18.75 -2.61
CA LEU A 133 0.21 18.10 -2.65
C LEU A 133 1.31 18.96 -2.03
N GLU A 134 1.32 20.25 -2.35
CA GLU A 134 2.32 21.21 -1.88
C GLU A 134 1.73 22.63 -1.88
N ALA A 135 2.35 23.51 -1.09
CA ALA A 135 1.99 24.91 -0.97
C ALA A 135 3.24 25.80 -1.11
N VAL A 136 3.15 26.84 -1.93
CA VAL A 136 4.21 27.84 -2.11
C VAL A 136 3.57 29.22 -2.08
N GLY A 137 3.78 29.95 -0.97
CA GLY A 137 3.09 31.21 -0.72
C GLY A 137 1.57 31.00 -0.67
N ASP A 138 0.83 31.78 -1.46
CA ASP A 138 -0.64 31.68 -1.56
C ASP A 138 -1.11 30.69 -2.65
N TRP A 139 -0.21 29.88 -3.20
CA TRP A 139 -0.54 28.91 -4.25
C TRP A 139 -0.45 27.48 -3.75
N LEU A 140 -1.36 26.65 -4.22
CA LEU A 140 -1.43 25.22 -3.97
C LEU A 140 -1.29 24.44 -5.27
N THR A 141 -0.49 23.38 -5.25
CA THR A 141 -0.56 22.33 -6.27
C THR A 141 -1.61 21.32 -5.83
N ILE A 142 -2.66 21.18 -6.62
CA ILE A 142 -3.72 20.21 -6.39
C ILE A 142 -3.72 19.12 -7.45
N TYR A 143 -4.05 17.90 -7.03
CA TYR A 143 -4.31 16.76 -7.92
C TYR A 143 -5.77 16.33 -7.80
N MET A 144 -6.48 16.28 -8.91
CA MET A 144 -7.88 15.92 -9.02
C MET A 144 -8.00 14.52 -9.63
N PRO A 145 -8.03 13.46 -8.81
CA PRO A 145 -8.12 12.10 -9.31
C PRO A 145 -9.48 11.79 -9.93
N ASP A 146 -9.47 10.98 -10.97
CA ASP A 146 -10.69 10.44 -11.57
C ASP A 146 -11.32 9.38 -10.66
N GLY A 147 -12.66 9.30 -10.67
CA GLY A 147 -13.42 8.27 -9.97
C GLY A 147 -13.52 6.97 -10.78
N GLY A 148 -13.68 5.83 -10.11
CA GLY A 148 -13.88 4.52 -10.73
C GLY A 148 -12.93 3.44 -10.19
N PRO A 149 -12.96 2.21 -10.73
CA PRO A 149 -12.16 1.08 -10.20
C PRO A 149 -10.65 1.32 -10.22
N ALA A 150 -10.18 2.14 -11.16
CA ALA A 150 -8.80 2.64 -11.24
C ALA A 150 -8.60 3.99 -10.51
N GLY A 151 -9.54 4.37 -9.63
CA GLY A 151 -9.56 5.69 -9.00
C GLY A 151 -8.24 6.01 -8.30
N GLY A 152 -7.68 7.17 -8.66
CA GLY A 152 -6.37 7.64 -8.20
C GLY A 152 -5.18 7.33 -9.13
N THR A 153 -5.37 6.62 -10.26
CA THR A 153 -4.28 6.38 -11.25
C THR A 153 -4.22 7.38 -12.38
N ALA A 154 -5.27 8.19 -12.55
CA ALA A 154 -5.41 9.20 -13.58
C ALA A 154 -6.19 10.39 -13.00
N GLY A 155 -5.95 11.56 -13.56
CA GLY A 155 -6.57 12.81 -13.10
C GLY A 155 -5.85 14.03 -13.65
N GLU A 156 -6.25 15.19 -13.16
CA GLU A 156 -5.71 16.48 -13.56
C GLU A 156 -4.85 17.08 -12.44
N VAL A 157 -3.73 17.71 -12.79
CA VAL A 157 -2.95 18.54 -11.87
C VAL A 157 -3.23 20.00 -12.19
N ARG A 158 -3.52 20.82 -11.17
CA ARG A 158 -3.75 22.25 -11.33
C ARG A 158 -3.07 23.04 -10.22
N LEU A 159 -2.58 24.23 -10.57
CA LEU A 159 -2.08 25.22 -9.62
C LEU A 159 -3.20 26.21 -9.32
N MET A 160 -3.58 26.38 -8.06
CA MET A 160 -4.70 27.24 -7.67
C MET A 160 -4.35 28.10 -6.46
N PRO A 161 -4.91 29.32 -6.35
CA PRO A 161 -4.80 30.10 -5.13
C PRO A 161 -5.41 29.36 -3.94
N ALA A 162 -4.75 29.40 -2.78
CA ALA A 162 -5.20 28.73 -1.56
C ALA A 162 -6.61 29.18 -1.14
N SER A 163 -7.00 30.42 -1.45
CA SER A 163 -8.34 30.96 -1.19
C SER A 163 -9.47 30.28 -1.97
N GLN A 164 -9.16 29.52 -3.03
CA GLN A 164 -10.14 28.80 -3.85
C GLN A 164 -10.29 27.33 -3.46
N VAL A 165 -9.50 26.86 -2.48
CA VAL A 165 -9.50 25.46 -2.04
C VAL A 165 -9.99 25.39 -0.59
N VAL A 166 -11.08 24.67 -0.37
CA VAL A 166 -11.56 24.33 0.97
C VAL A 166 -10.79 23.11 1.43
N ILE A 167 -9.83 23.31 2.33
CA ILE A 167 -9.04 22.22 2.92
C ILE A 167 -9.88 21.50 3.98
N THR A 168 -9.96 20.17 3.88
CA THR A 168 -10.67 19.33 4.84
C THR A 168 -9.70 18.59 5.77
N ASP A 169 -10.23 17.96 6.81
CA ASP A 169 -9.48 17.02 7.67
C ASP A 169 -9.60 15.56 7.17
N VAL A 170 -10.14 15.36 5.97
CA VAL A 170 -10.27 14.03 5.37
C VAL A 170 -8.89 13.53 4.94
N THR A 171 -8.58 12.31 5.36
CA THR A 171 -7.34 11.62 5.00
C THR A 171 -7.46 10.88 3.67
N TRP A 172 -6.32 10.52 3.08
CA TRP A 172 -6.23 9.85 1.79
C TRP A 172 -7.05 8.55 1.68
N LEU A 173 -7.01 7.70 2.71
CA LEU A 173 -7.64 6.38 2.70
C LEU A 173 -9.16 6.41 2.47
N PRO A 174 -9.97 7.13 3.28
CA PRO A 174 -11.40 7.21 3.07
C PRO A 174 -11.74 7.91 1.75
N PHE A 175 -10.91 8.86 1.31
CA PHE A 175 -11.07 9.49 0.01
C PHE A 175 -10.90 8.52 -1.17
N VAL A 176 -9.82 7.74 -1.21
CA VAL A 176 -9.61 6.72 -2.25
C VAL A 176 -10.70 5.65 -2.22
N ALA A 177 -11.15 5.25 -1.04
CA ALA A 177 -12.23 4.28 -0.91
C ALA A 177 -13.50 4.80 -1.60
N VAL A 178 -13.84 6.09 -1.45
CA VAL A 178 -14.96 6.72 -2.14
C VAL A 178 -14.72 6.82 -3.65
N LEU A 179 -13.54 7.23 -4.10
CA LEU A 179 -13.18 7.30 -5.53
C LEU A 179 -13.33 5.95 -6.21
N ARG A 180 -12.82 4.88 -5.59
CA ARG A 180 -12.88 3.50 -6.12
C ARG A 180 -14.29 2.96 -6.27
N ARG A 181 -15.24 3.51 -5.50
CA ARG A 181 -16.68 3.22 -5.62
C ARG A 181 -17.41 4.18 -6.57
N GLY A 182 -16.70 4.86 -7.45
CA GLY A 182 -17.28 5.84 -8.38
C GLY A 182 -17.88 7.06 -7.67
N GLY A 183 -17.31 7.47 -6.54
CA GLY A 183 -17.76 8.63 -5.77
C GLY A 183 -18.88 8.34 -4.76
N ARG A 184 -19.42 7.12 -4.68
CA ARG A 184 -20.42 6.78 -3.65
C ARG A 184 -19.83 7.00 -2.24
N GLY A 185 -20.54 7.75 -1.40
CA GLY A 185 -20.13 8.10 -0.03
C GLY A 185 -19.39 9.44 0.09
N SER A 186 -19.18 10.18 -1.00
CA SER A 186 -18.53 11.49 -0.97
C SER A 186 -19.27 12.52 -0.12
N LEU A 187 -20.61 12.57 -0.19
CA LEU A 187 -21.41 13.52 0.59
C LEU A 187 -21.30 13.29 2.11
N GLU A 188 -21.19 12.04 2.55
CA GLU A 188 -20.96 11.71 3.95
C GLU A 188 -19.53 12.06 4.36
N LEU A 189 -18.56 11.81 3.47
CA LEU A 189 -17.15 12.05 3.70
C LEU A 189 -16.83 13.53 3.89
N VAL A 190 -17.39 14.43 3.06
CA VAL A 190 -17.13 15.87 3.12
C VAL A 190 -18.29 16.72 3.61
N GLY A 191 -19.35 16.08 4.12
CA GLY A 191 -20.56 16.73 4.63
C GLY A 191 -20.31 17.95 5.52
N PRO A 192 -19.38 17.89 6.50
CA PRO A 192 -19.07 19.04 7.36
C PRO A 192 -18.52 20.28 6.65
N TRP A 193 -17.93 20.12 5.46
CA TRP A 193 -17.31 21.20 4.68
C TRP A 193 -18.17 21.67 3.51
N LEU A 194 -19.28 20.97 3.21
CA LEU A 194 -20.22 21.42 2.19
C LEU A 194 -20.91 22.71 2.65
N PRO A 195 -20.99 23.75 1.80
CA PRO A 195 -21.82 24.91 2.07
C PRO A 195 -23.27 24.48 2.26
N LYS A 196 -23.99 25.19 3.13
CA LYS A 196 -25.44 25.02 3.24
C LYS A 196 -26.09 25.53 1.96
N ALA A 197 -26.95 24.68 1.37
CA ALA A 197 -27.81 25.05 0.25
C ALA A 197 -28.95 25.97 0.69
#